data_AF-A0A2V8KPX5-F1
#
_entry.id   AF-A0A2V8KPX5-F1
#
_cell.length_a   1.000
_cell.length_b   1.000
_cell.length_c   1.000
_cell.angle_alpha   90.00
_cell.angle_beta   90.00
_cell.angle_gamma   90.00
#
_symmetry.space_group_name_H-M   'P 1'
#
loop_
_entity.id
_entity.type
_entity.pdbx_description
1 polymer ?
#
loop_
_entity_poly.entity_id
_entity_poly.type
_entity_poly.pdbx_seq_one_letter_code
_entity_poly.pdbx_strand_id
1 'polypeptide(L)'
;LLIGCAENEYRFERIDGPQVITLPFKLDGIHGVRDGASVNAEARFTDGADVLTMNIALYLVPPPEFRTGRYEGTIGGKTIAGEVECPSITFFGGQADQPSVGGVFILKDEQNRPLYRVRIPATPMTRR
;
A
#
# COMPACT_ATOMS: atom_id res chain seq x y z
N LEU A 1 21.89 23.13 -4.25
CA LEU A 1 20.44 22.92 -4.06
C LEU A 1 20.22 21.41 -4.11
N LEU A 2 20.17 20.72 -2.96
CA LEU A 2 19.91 19.28 -2.88
C LEU A 2 18.66 19.10 -2.03
N ILE A 3 17.50 19.15 -2.68
CA ILE A 3 16.21 18.85 -2.07
C ILE A 3 15.55 17.84 -3.00
N GLY A 4 15.18 16.67 -2.49
CA GLY A 4 14.23 15.79 -3.17
C GLY A 4 14.67 14.35 -3.42
N CYS A 5 15.14 13.62 -2.40
CA CYS A 5 15.18 12.14 -2.46
C CYS A 5 14.53 11.49 -1.22
N ALA A 6 13.62 12.17 -0.53
CA ALA A 6 13.00 11.63 0.68
C ALA A 6 11.53 11.16 0.50
N GLU A 7 10.85 11.56 -0.58
CA GLU A 7 9.43 11.23 -0.79
C GLU A 7 9.19 9.85 -1.41
N ASN A 8 10.22 9.21 -1.99
CA ASN A 8 10.11 7.91 -2.65
C ASN A 8 10.61 6.73 -1.79
N GLU A 9 10.78 6.92 -0.49
CA GLU A 9 11.20 5.82 0.40
C GLU A 9 9.98 5.13 1.00
N TYR A 10 10.04 3.80 1.06
CA TYR A 10 9.03 3.00 1.74
C TYR A 10 8.95 3.39 3.22
N ARG A 11 7.73 3.56 3.73
CA ARG A 11 7.46 3.81 5.16
C ARG A 11 6.16 3.19 5.61
N PHE A 12 6.16 2.61 6.81
CA PHE A 12 4.96 2.19 7.51
C PHE A 12 4.87 2.96 8.82
N GLU A 13 3.80 3.72 9.01
CA GLU A 13 3.66 4.64 10.13
C GLU A 13 2.33 4.46 10.84
N ARG A 14 2.33 4.56 12.16
CA ARG A 14 1.12 4.74 12.98
C ARG A 14 0.82 6.24 13.10
N ILE A 15 -0.44 6.62 12.90
CA ILE A 15 -0.90 8.02 12.79
C ILE A 15 -2.16 8.34 13.61
N ASP A 16 -2.64 7.42 14.45
CA ASP A 16 -3.81 7.59 15.31
C ASP A 16 -3.56 8.42 16.59
N GLY A 17 -2.29 8.73 16.87
CA GLY A 17 -1.86 9.50 18.03
C GLY A 17 -1.43 10.94 17.71
N PRO A 18 -1.02 11.70 18.73
CA PRO A 18 -0.52 13.07 18.55
C PRO A 18 0.82 13.14 17.80
N GLN A 19 1.53 12.02 17.70
CA GLN A 19 2.80 11.90 17.00
C GLN A 19 2.74 10.75 16.00
N VAL A 20 3.35 10.95 14.84
CA VAL A 20 3.56 9.90 13.84
C VAL A 20 4.72 9.01 14.28
N ILE A 21 4.49 7.69 14.31
CA ILE A 21 5.49 6.72 14.76
C ILE A 21 5.78 5.74 13.63
N THR A 22 7.03 5.67 13.17
CA THR A 22 7.46 4.67 12.19
C THR A 22 7.47 3.28 12.84
N LEU A 23 6.81 2.32 12.20
CA LEU A 23 6.79 0.92 12.60
C LEU A 23 7.83 0.11 11.80
N PRO A 24 8.40 -0.96 12.37
CA PRO A 24 9.48 -1.73 11.74
C PRO A 24 9.00 -2.70 10.64
N PHE A 25 7.75 -2.59 10.20
CA PHE A 25 7.22 -3.33 9.07
C PHE A 25 8.07 -3.11 7.83
N LYS A 26 8.41 -4.20 7.13
CA LYS A 26 9.02 -4.19 5.79
C LYS A 26 7.99 -4.61 4.77
N LEU A 27 8.08 -4.05 3.56
CA LEU A 27 7.37 -4.57 2.40
C LEU A 27 8.04 -5.88 1.98
N ASP A 28 7.33 -6.99 2.13
CA ASP A 28 7.78 -8.34 1.73
C ASP A 28 7.64 -8.53 0.21
N GLY A 29 6.57 -7.98 -0.37
CA GLY A 29 6.36 -7.98 -1.82
C GLY A 29 4.97 -7.49 -2.21
N ILE A 30 4.76 -7.35 -3.51
CA ILE A 30 3.45 -7.06 -4.11
C ILE A 30 3.17 -8.12 -5.17
N HIS A 31 2.04 -8.81 -5.02
CA HIS A 31 1.54 -9.74 -6.01
C HIS A 31 0.35 -9.11 -6.72
N GLY A 32 0.21 -9.26 -8.02
CA GLY A 32 -0.91 -8.67 -8.73
C GLY A 32 -1.08 -9.12 -10.16
N VAL A 33 -2.25 -8.86 -10.70
CA VAL A 33 -2.60 -9.15 -12.08
C VAL A 33 -3.26 -7.92 -12.69
N ARG A 34 -2.79 -7.55 -13.88
CA ARG A 34 -3.47 -6.61 -14.76
C ARG A 34 -4.33 -7.40 -15.75
N ASP A 35 -5.60 -7.08 -15.81
CA ASP A 35 -6.56 -7.60 -16.78
C ASP A 35 -7.20 -6.42 -17.53
N GLY A 36 -6.70 -6.15 -18.74
CA GLY A 36 -7.09 -4.99 -19.52
C GLY A 36 -6.82 -3.66 -18.79
N ALA A 37 -7.91 -2.98 -18.42
CA ALA A 37 -7.89 -1.72 -17.67
C ALA A 37 -8.02 -1.91 -16.15
N SER A 38 -8.17 -3.13 -15.66
CA SER A 38 -8.29 -3.42 -14.22
C SER A 38 -6.99 -3.99 -13.68
N VAL A 39 -6.64 -3.62 -12.44
CA VAL A 39 -5.51 -4.19 -11.71
C VAL A 39 -5.96 -4.58 -10.32
N ASN A 40 -5.69 -5.83 -9.92
CA ASN A 40 -5.84 -6.27 -8.55
C ASN A 40 -4.46 -6.61 -8.00
N ALA A 41 -4.13 -6.09 -6.82
CA ALA A 41 -2.83 -6.28 -6.18
C ALA A 41 -2.97 -6.53 -4.68
N GLU A 42 -2.11 -7.37 -4.14
CA GLU A 42 -1.93 -7.68 -2.73
C GLU A 42 -0.51 -7.27 -2.33
N ALA A 43 -0.39 -6.28 -1.46
CA ALA A 43 0.87 -5.92 -0.82
C ALA A 43 0.97 -6.63 0.54
N ARG A 44 2.11 -7.25 0.82
CA ARG A 44 2.38 -7.95 2.07
C ARG A 44 3.46 -7.23 2.86
N PHE A 45 3.21 -7.02 4.15
CA PHE A 45 4.14 -6.40 5.08
C PHE A 45 4.43 -7.34 6.25
N THR A 46 5.65 -7.34 6.76
CA THR A 46 6.06 -8.14 7.93
C THR A 46 7.05 -7.40 8.82
N ASP A 47 6.93 -7.59 10.14
CA ASP A 47 7.95 -7.19 11.13
C ASP A 47 8.64 -8.39 11.80
N GLY A 48 8.30 -9.61 11.38
CA GLY A 48 8.69 -10.85 12.05
C GLY A 48 7.45 -11.61 12.49
N ALA A 49 6.95 -11.32 13.69
CA ALA A 49 5.73 -11.94 14.22
C ALA A 49 4.46 -11.26 13.70
N ASP A 50 4.54 -9.96 13.40
CA ASP A 50 3.43 -9.19 12.86
C ASP A 50 3.43 -9.24 11.34
N VAL A 51 2.23 -9.41 10.77
CA VAL A 51 2.00 -9.56 9.33
C VAL A 51 0.75 -8.78 8.95
N LEU A 52 0.80 -8.06 7.83
CA LEU A 52 -0.34 -7.38 7.25
C LEU A 52 -0.41 -7.61 5.75
N THR A 53 -1.61 -7.88 5.24
CA THR A 53 -1.89 -7.95 3.81
C THR A 53 -2.87 -6.85 3.44
N MET A 54 -2.55 -6.10 2.38
CA MET A 54 -3.37 -5.03 1.84
C MET A 54 -3.74 -5.36 0.40
N ASN A 55 -5.02 -5.59 0.16
CA ASN A 55 -5.58 -5.82 -1.16
C ASN A 55 -6.10 -4.50 -1.72
N ILE A 56 -5.75 -4.18 -2.97
CA ILE A 56 -6.19 -2.97 -3.68
C ILE A 56 -6.68 -3.33 -5.08
N ALA A 57 -7.65 -2.57 -5.56
CA ALA A 57 -8.13 -2.62 -6.94
C ALA A 57 -8.00 -1.23 -7.58
N LEU A 58 -7.43 -1.20 -8.79
CA LEU A 58 -7.22 0.01 -9.58
C LEU A 58 -7.93 -0.09 -10.93
N TYR A 59 -8.26 1.07 -11.48
CA TYR A 59 -8.73 1.21 -12.85
C TYR A 59 -7.80 2.14 -13.64
N LEU A 60 -7.28 1.64 -14.76
CA LEU A 60 -6.25 2.27 -15.57
C LEU A 60 -6.87 3.22 -16.60
N VAL A 61 -7.36 4.36 -16.11
CA VAL A 61 -7.58 5.56 -16.92
C VAL A 61 -6.44 6.55 -16.73
N PRO A 62 -6.29 7.61 -17.54
CA PRO A 62 -5.37 8.69 -17.26
C PRO A 62 -6.07 9.81 -16.45
N PRO A 63 -5.68 10.07 -15.19
CA PRO A 63 -4.72 9.35 -14.34
C PRO A 63 -5.33 8.07 -13.72
N PRO A 64 -4.51 7.08 -13.30
CA PRO A 64 -5.03 5.84 -12.70
C PRO A 64 -5.88 6.11 -11.47
N GLU A 65 -6.98 5.36 -11.32
CA GLU A 65 -7.93 5.54 -10.24
C GLU A 65 -7.87 4.38 -9.25
N PHE A 66 -7.80 4.71 -7.96
CA PHE A 66 -8.06 3.75 -6.89
C PHE A 66 -9.56 3.46 -6.78
N ARG A 67 -9.95 2.19 -6.83
CA ARG A 67 -11.37 1.77 -6.76
C ARG A 67 -11.77 1.34 -5.37
N THR A 68 -10.99 0.44 -4.78
CA THR A 68 -11.25 -0.10 -3.44
C THR A 68 -9.97 -0.70 -2.87
N GLY A 69 -9.93 -0.83 -1.56
CA GLY A 69 -8.92 -1.62 -0.90
C GLY A 69 -9.34 -1.99 0.52
N ARG A 70 -8.81 -3.12 0.98
CA ARG A 70 -8.99 -3.63 2.34
C ARG A 70 -7.67 -4.17 2.84
N TYR A 71 -7.50 -4.14 4.15
CA TYR A 71 -6.39 -4.82 4.78
C TYR A 71 -6.87 -5.72 5.91
N GLU A 72 -6.03 -6.68 6.23
CA GLU A 72 -6.14 -7.52 7.42
C GLU A 72 -4.74 -7.93 7.87
N GLY A 73 -4.59 -8.23 9.15
CA GLY A 73 -3.30 -8.61 9.68
C GLY A 73 -3.30 -8.74 11.20
N THR A 74 -2.09 -8.90 11.74
CA THR A 74 -1.82 -8.88 13.16
C THR A 74 -0.74 -7.85 13.45
N ILE A 75 -0.97 -6.96 14.42
CA ILE A 75 0.01 -6.01 14.94
C ILE A 75 0.01 -6.08 16.47
N GLY A 76 1.16 -6.35 17.08
CA GLY A 76 1.29 -6.52 18.53
C GLY A 76 0.39 -7.63 19.08
N GLY A 77 0.21 -8.71 18.32
CA GLY A 77 -0.65 -9.84 18.68
C GLY A 77 -2.17 -9.56 18.59
N LYS A 78 -2.59 -8.41 18.08
CA LYS A 78 -4.00 -8.09 17.83
C LYS A 78 -4.34 -8.23 16.36
N THR A 79 -5.40 -8.96 16.06
CA THR A 79 -5.98 -8.97 14.71
C THR A 79 -6.59 -7.61 14.41
N ILE A 80 -6.25 -7.05 13.26
CA ILE A 80 -6.77 -5.80 12.74
C ILE A 80 -7.23 -6.00 11.30
N ALA A 81 -8.26 -5.26 10.91
CA ALA A 81 -8.75 -5.21 9.55
C ALA A 81 -9.49 -3.91 9.30
N GLY A 82 -9.66 -3.56 8.03
CA GLY A 82 -10.46 -2.39 7.66
C GLY A 82 -10.29 -1.97 6.21
N GLU A 83 -10.78 -0.77 5.91
CA GLU A 83 -10.69 -0.19 4.58
C GLU A 83 -9.38 0.55 4.35
N VAL A 84 -9.01 0.64 3.08
CA VAL A 84 -7.88 1.41 2.60
C VAL A 84 -8.41 2.64 1.87
N GLU A 85 -7.89 3.80 2.24
CA GLU A 85 -8.00 5.02 1.44
C GLU A 85 -6.67 5.27 0.74
N CYS A 86 -6.71 5.86 -0.45
CA CYS A 86 -5.52 6.06 -1.28
C CYS A 86 -5.38 7.54 -1.70
N PRO A 87 -4.74 8.39 -0.87
CA PRO A 87 -4.51 9.79 -1.21
C PRO A 87 -3.71 10.01 -2.49
N SER A 88 -2.80 9.09 -2.83
CA SER A 88 -2.07 9.14 -4.10
C SER A 88 -1.74 7.73 -4.59
N ILE A 89 -1.84 7.53 -5.90
CA ILE A 89 -1.52 6.27 -6.55
C ILE A 89 -0.51 6.52 -7.67
N THR A 90 0.45 5.61 -7.80
CA THR A 90 1.37 5.53 -8.94
C THR A 90 1.26 4.15 -9.54
N PHE A 91 1.05 4.10 -10.85
CA PHE A 91 1.05 2.86 -11.61
C PHE A 91 1.91 3.03 -12.85
N PHE A 92 2.87 2.12 -13.03
CA PHE A 92 3.66 2.00 -14.25
C PHE A 92 3.38 0.64 -14.87
N GLY A 93 2.91 0.60 -16.11
CA GLY A 93 2.59 -0.66 -16.76
C GLY A 93 2.36 -0.46 -18.25
N GLY A 94 3.45 -0.43 -19.01
CA GLY A 94 3.40 -0.63 -20.47
C GLY A 94 2.96 -2.06 -20.81
N GLN A 95 2.67 -2.34 -22.08
CA GLN A 95 2.28 -3.70 -22.50
C GLN A 95 3.46 -4.71 -22.48
N ALA A 96 4.70 -4.23 -22.37
CA ALA A 96 5.91 -5.05 -22.50
C ALA A 96 6.68 -5.28 -21.18
N ASP A 97 6.43 -4.48 -20.14
CA ASP A 97 7.20 -4.51 -18.89
C ASP A 97 6.39 -5.03 -17.70
N GLN A 98 7.09 -5.51 -16.69
CA GLN A 98 6.48 -5.90 -15.42
C GLN A 98 5.78 -4.69 -14.79
N PRO A 99 4.46 -4.75 -14.54
CA PRO A 99 3.74 -3.62 -13.99
C PRO A 99 4.18 -3.36 -12.54
N SER A 100 4.28 -2.09 -12.18
CA SER A 100 4.65 -1.63 -10.85
C SER A 100 3.56 -0.76 -10.25
N VAL A 101 3.38 -0.86 -8.94
CA VAL A 101 2.42 -0.06 -8.18
C VAL A 101 3.10 0.58 -6.97
N GLY A 102 2.68 1.79 -6.64
CA GLY A 102 3.13 2.54 -5.47
C GLY A 102 2.12 3.61 -5.12
N GLY A 103 2.40 4.39 -4.08
CA GLY A 103 1.51 5.45 -3.62
C GLY A 103 1.52 5.64 -2.12
N VAL A 104 0.55 6.39 -1.64
CA VAL A 104 0.26 6.59 -0.23
C VAL A 104 -1.09 5.96 0.08
N PHE A 105 -1.12 5.11 1.09
CA PHE A 105 -2.30 4.37 1.53
C PHE A 105 -2.55 4.65 3.01
N ILE A 106 -3.80 4.93 3.36
CA ILE A 106 -4.27 5.13 4.73
C ILE A 106 -5.13 3.94 5.13
N LEU A 107 -4.68 3.20 6.14
CA LEU A 107 -5.36 2.04 6.69
C LEU A 107 -6.26 2.52 7.82
N LYS A 108 -7.58 2.30 7.67
CA LYS A 108 -8.59 2.78 8.61
C LYS A 108 -9.16 1.64 9.45
N ASP A 109 -9.62 1.92 10.66
CA ASP A 109 -10.37 0.91 11.43
C ASP A 109 -11.80 0.74 10.91
N GLU A 110 -12.56 -0.16 11.55
CA GLU A 110 -13.97 -0.41 11.25
C GLU A 110 -14.88 0.81 11.50
N GLN A 111 -14.41 1.78 12.30
CA GLN A 111 -15.10 3.05 12.55
C GLN A 111 -14.63 4.15 11.57
N ASN A 112 -13.91 3.78 10.51
CA ASN A 112 -13.39 4.67 9.47
C ASN A 112 -12.37 5.70 10.01
N ARG A 113 -11.72 5.42 11.15
CA ARG A 113 -10.66 6.28 11.71
C ARG A 113 -9.30 5.89 11.13
N PRO A 114 -8.47 6.84 10.70
CA PRO A 114 -7.14 6.55 10.16
C PRO A 114 -6.20 6.05 11.26
N LEU A 115 -5.66 4.83 11.10
CA LEU A 115 -4.73 4.22 12.05
C LEU A 115 -3.29 4.24 11.58
N TYR A 116 -3.09 3.90 10.31
CA TYR A 116 -1.76 3.76 9.74
C TYR A 116 -1.65 4.44 8.38
N ARG A 117 -0.44 4.85 8.05
CA ARG A 117 -0.06 5.36 6.73
C ARG A 117 1.07 4.52 6.18
N VAL A 118 0.88 4.02 4.97
CA VAL A 118 1.88 3.27 4.22
C VAL A 118 2.27 4.05 2.98
N ARG A 119 3.57 4.31 2.83
CA ARG A 119 4.14 4.81 1.57
C ARG A 119 4.87 3.67 0.90
N ILE A 120 4.51 3.41 -0.34
CA ILE A 120 5.13 2.36 -1.14
C ILE A 120 5.73 3.05 -2.38
N PRO A 121 7.05 2.97 -2.60
CA PRO A 121 7.61 3.38 -3.88
C PRO A 121 7.00 2.54 -5.01
N ALA A 122 7.13 3.01 -6.25
CA ALA A 122 6.74 2.19 -7.39
C ALA A 122 7.50 0.85 -7.36
N THR A 123 6.78 -0.21 -7.01
CA THR A 123 7.35 -1.54 -6.74
C THR A 123 6.78 -2.53 -7.76
N PRO A 124 7.62 -3.34 -8.42
CA PRO A 124 7.17 -4.34 -9.37
C PRO A 124 6.20 -5.34 -8.72
N MET A 125 5.13 -5.65 -9.44
CA MET A 125 4.17 -6.67 -9.04
C MET A 125 4.55 -8.00 -9.69
N THR A 126 4.69 -9.05 -8.89
CA THR A 126 4.88 -10.41 -9.37
C THR A 126 3.52 -11.08 -9.59
N ARG A 127 3.46 -12.03 -10.53
CA ARG A 127 2.31 -12.94 -10.57
C ARG A 127 2.45 -13.92 -9.40
N ARG A 128 1.32 -14.23 -8.76
CA ARG A 128 1.24 -15.26 -7.74
C ARG A 128 1.37 -16.66 -8.35
#